data_AF-A0A9D4QSG6-F1
#
_entry.id   AF-A0A9D4QSG6-F1
#
_cell.length_a   1.000
_cell.length_b   1.000
_cell.length_c   1.000
_cell.angle_alpha   90.00
_cell.angle_beta   90.00
_cell.angle_gamma   90.00
#
_symmetry.space_group_name_H-M   'P 1'
#
loop_
_entity.id
_entity.type
_entity.pdbx_description
1 polymer ?
#
loop_
_entity_poly.entity_id
_entity_poly.type
_entity_poly.pdbx_seq_one_letter_code
_entity_poly.pdbx_strand_id
1 'polypeptide(L)' 'MKGCIGAECGGDLTDPFGIITSPNFPSNYINGVRCTWVINAPESYRINSLHWSSARVRT' A
#
# COMPACT_ATOMS: atom_id res chain seq x y z
N MET A 1 -10.91 -4.88 11.96
CA MET A 1 -9.55 -4.34 12.20
C MET A 1 -8.61 -4.98 11.19
N LYS A 2 -8.35 -4.34 10.06
CA LYS A 2 -7.27 -4.77 9.16
C LYS A 2 -6.08 -3.82 9.35
N GLY A 3 -4.95 -4.39 9.73
CA GLY A 3 -3.69 -3.70 9.96
C GLY A 3 -2.99 -3.34 8.64
N CYS A 4 -1.77 -2.80 8.76
CA CYS A 4 -0.95 -2.35 7.64
C CYS A 4 -0.91 -3.35 6.48
N ILE A 5 -1.21 -2.86 5.29
CA ILE A 5 -1.27 -3.62 4.05
C ILE A 5 0.08 -3.51 3.36
N GLY A 6 0.99 -4.44 3.67
CA GLY A 6 2.30 -4.47 3.04
C GLY A 6 3.22 -5.59 3.50
N ALA A 7 2.67 -6.64 4.11
CA ALA A 7 3.40 -7.92 4.21
C ALA A 7 3.59 -8.56 2.81
N GLU A 8 2.69 -8.26 1.87
CA GLU A 8 2.70 -8.76 0.49
C GLU A 8 3.02 -7.64 -0.50
N CYS A 9 3.70 -7.99 -1.60
CA CYS A 9 4.09 -7.06 -2.65
C CYS A 9 2.95 -6.87 -3.66
N GLY A 10 2.02 -5.97 -3.32
CA GLY A 10 0.86 -5.66 -4.16
C GLY A 10 -0.44 -6.29 -3.67
N GLY A 11 -1.51 -6.06 -4.44
CA GLY A 11 -2.84 -6.62 -4.17
C GLY A 11 -3.97 -5.63 -4.40
N ASP A 12 -5.21 -6.13 -4.31
CA ASP A 12 -6.44 -5.36 -4.44
C ASP A 12 -6.95 -4.87 -3.09
N LEU A 13 -7.15 -3.55 -2.98
CA LEU A 13 -7.60 -2.88 -1.77
C LEU A 13 -9.03 -2.40 -1.97
N THR A 14 -9.95 -2.95 -1.19
CA THR A 14 -11.37 -2.57 -1.21
C THR A 14 -11.82 -1.92 0.09
N ASP A 15 -10.94 -1.88 1.09
CA ASP A 15 -11.25 -1.29 2.39
C ASP A 15 -11.37 0.24 2.27
N PRO A 16 -12.31 0.87 3.00
CA PRO A 16 -12.55 2.32 2.91
C PRO A 16 -11.39 3.17 3.43
N PHE A 17 -10.51 2.58 4.23
CA PHE A 17 -9.29 3.19 4.75
C PHE A 17 -8.23 2.11 5.03
N GLY A 18 -6.97 2.50 4.98
CA GLY A 18 -5.86 1.60 5.27
C GLY A 18 -4.51 2.31 5.12
N ILE A 19 -3.45 1.60 5.49
CA ILE A 19 -2.07 2.05 5.33
C ILE A 19 -1.38 1.04 4.42
N ILE A 20 -0.85 1.49 3.29
CA ILE A 20 -0.03 0.67 2.41
C ILE A 20 1.42 0.81 2.87
N THR A 21 2.13 -0.30 3.07
CA THR A 21 3.56 -0.29 3.41
C THR A 21 4.37 -1.05 2.38
N SER A 22 5.66 -0.72 2.29
CA SER A 22 6.58 -1.54 1.49
C SER A 22 6.63 -2.97 2.04
N PRO A 23 6.94 -3.98 1.19
CA PRO A 23 7.26 -5.31 1.66
C PRO A 23 8.32 -5.25 2.75
N ASN A 24 8.15 -6.06 3.79
CA ASN A 24 9.03 -6.17 4.95
C ASN A 24 9.12 -4.92 5.85
N PHE A 25 8.33 -3.87 5.60
CA PHE A 25 8.31 -2.71 6.48
C PHE A 25 8.10 -3.13 7.95
N PRO A 26 8.90 -2.62 8.92
CA PRO A 26 9.81 -1.47 8.82
C PRO A 26 11.22 -1.80 8.29
N SER A 27 11.52 -3.06 7.99
CA SER A 27 12.78 -3.47 7.36
C SER A 27 12.81 -3.07 5.87
N ASN A 28 14.00 -3.18 5.26
CA ASN A 28 14.18 -2.88 3.85
C ASN A 28 13.39 -3.85 2.96
N TYR A 29 12.84 -3.31 1.88
CA TYR A 29 12.30 -4.12 0.79
C TYR A 29 13.43 -4.89 0.10
N ILE A 30 13.09 -6.03 -0.51
CA ILE A 30 14.04 -6.86 -1.26
C ILE A 30 14.41 -6.14 -2.56
N ASN A 31 15.69 -6.15 -2.93
CA ASN A 31 16.14 -5.55 -4.17
C ASN A 31 15.48 -6.19 -5.40
N GLY A 32 15.16 -5.37 -6.41
CA GLY A 32 14.57 -5.84 -7.66
C GLY A 32 13.07 -6.17 -7.59
N VAL A 33 12.41 -5.92 -6.45
CA VAL A 33 10.97 -6.13 -6.32
C VAL A 33 10.17 -5.02 -7.04
N ARG A 34 9.07 -5.40 -7.70
CA ARG A 34 8.08 -4.47 -8.28
C ARG A 34 6.71 -4.80 -7.75
N CYS A 35 6.14 -3.88 -6.98
CA CYS A 35 4.83 -4.06 -6.36
C CYS A 35 3.79 -3.16 -7.03
N THR A 36 2.55 -3.64 -7.11
CA THR A 36 1.42 -2.89 -7.65
C THR A 36 0.22 -3.11 -6.77
N TRP A 37 -0.35 -2.02 -6.26
CA TRP A 37 -1.58 -2.04 -5.48
C TRP A 37 -2.68 -1.38 -6.30
N VAL A 38 -3.84 -2.02 -6.35
CA VAL A 38 -5.03 -1.51 -7.02
C VAL A 38 -6.05 -1.13 -5.96
N ILE A 39 -6.48 0.13 -5.94
CA ILE A 39 -7.45 0.63 -4.96
C ILE A 39 -8.82 0.70 -5.64
N ASN A 40 -9.72 -0.18 -5.24
CA ASN A 40 -11.05 -0.33 -5.80
C ASN A 40 -12.09 0.29 -4.85
N ALA A 41 -12.69 1.40 -5.26
CA ALA A 41 -13.85 1.97 -4.59
C ALA A 41 -15.15 1.47 -5.27
N PRO A 42 -16.23 1.18 -4.52
CA PRO A 42 -17.53 0.93 -5.12
C PRO A 42 -18.02 2.15 -5.92
N GLU A 43 -18.92 1.95 -6.88
CA GLU A 43 -19.34 2.97 -7.86
C GLU A 43 -19.82 4.30 -7.24
N SER A 44 -20.47 4.24 -6.07
CA SER A 44 -20.97 5.42 -5.35
C SER A 44 -19.93 6.13 -4.49
N TYR A 45 -18.70 5.63 -4.41
CA TYR A 45 -17.64 6.15 -3.55
C TYR A 45 -16.49 6.72 -4.38
N ARG A 46 -15.80 7.72 -3.80
CA ARG A 46 -14.59 8.32 -4.38
C ARG A 46 -13.43 8.20 -3.41
N ILE A 47 -12.25 7.96 -3.95
CA ILE A 47 -11.01 8.04 -3.17
C ILE A 47 -10.78 9.51 -2.84
N ASN A 48 -10.89 9.87 -1.56
CA ASN A 48 -10.79 11.25 -1.11
C ASN A 48 -9.35 11.69 -0.82
N SER A 49 -8.50 10.79 -0.32
CA SER A 49 -7.14 11.14 0.07
C SER A 49 -6.18 9.97 -0.10
N LEU A 50 -5.05 10.26 -0.74
CA LEU A 50 -3.85 9.44 -0.77
C LEU A 50 -2.70 10.34 -0.34
N HIS A 51 -1.95 9.93 0.69
CA HIS A 51 -0.79 10.68 1.17
C HIS A 51 0.33 9.73 1.52
N TRP A 52 1.57 10.21 1.37
CA TRP A 52 2.77 9.48 1.75
C TRP A 52 3.17 9.89 3.17
N SER A 53 3.22 8.92 4.08
CA SER A 53 3.71 9.15 5.45
C SER A 53 5.24 9.05 5.55
N SER A 54 5.86 8.21 4.71
CA SER A 54 7.31 8.02 4.63
C SER A 54 7.70 7.51 3.24
N ALA A 55 8.77 8.05 2.67
CA ALA A 55 9.35 7.58 1.42
C ALA A 55 10.87 7.52 1.56
N ARG A 56 11.44 6.31 1.44
CA ARG A 56 12.89 6.08 1.44
C ARG A 56 13.22 5.14 0.29
N VAL A 57 13.67 5.69 -0.83
CA VAL A 57 14.12 4.93 -2.00
C VAL A 57 15.63 4.77 -1.90
N ARG A 58 16.14 3.53 -1.95
CA ARG A 58 17.60 3.28 -2.03
C ARG A 58 17.98 3.10 -3.50
N THR A 59 18.98 3.85 -3.95
CA THR A 59 19.68 3.69 -5.23
C THR A 59 20.65 2.53 -5.19
#